data_AF-A0A7Y2JD11-F1
#
_entry.id   AF-A0A7Y2JD11-F1
#
_cell.length_a   1.000
_cell.length_b   1.000
_cell.length_c   1.000
_cell.angle_alpha   90.00
_cell.angle_beta   90.00
_cell.angle_gamma   90.00
#
_symmetry.space_group_name_H-M   'P 1'
#
loop_
_entity.id
_entity.type
_entity.pdbx_description
1 polymer ?
#
loop_
_entity_poly.entity_id
_entity_poly.type
_entity_poly.pdbx_seq_one_letter_code
_entity_poly.pdbx_strand_id
1 'polypeptide(L)'
;MKNRSTRIGILFAMVVVLVLVAVVGHAGRREFWLTPPKSETEDYMVPPPPFTEGIFPCSECHAEMAPNPKRRVLEDEHTDIELKNHAEHERWCLDCHDRENRDKLRLVSGERIEFTESYRLCGQCHGDKFRDWRMGIHG
;
A
#
# COMPACT_ATOMS: atom_id res chain seq x y z
N MET A 1 -0.48 69.89 -17.38
CA MET A 1 -0.12 68.63 -18.07
C MET A 1 0.83 67.74 -17.26
N LYS A 2 1.86 68.30 -16.58
CA LYS A 2 2.85 67.56 -15.76
C LYS A 2 2.22 66.66 -14.67
N ASN A 3 1.21 67.16 -13.94
CA ASN A 3 0.57 66.42 -12.83
C ASN A 3 -0.28 65.22 -13.27
N ARG A 4 -0.78 65.20 -14.52
CA ARG A 4 -1.54 64.06 -15.06
C ARG A 4 -0.60 62.89 -15.38
N SER A 5 0.55 63.17 -15.98
CA SER A 5 1.59 62.16 -16.26
C SER A 5 2.13 61.54 -14.97
N THR A 6 2.40 62.36 -13.94
CA THR A 6 2.86 61.87 -12.63
C THR A 6 1.81 61.00 -11.93
N ARG A 7 0.52 61.37 -11.98
CA ARG A 7 -0.57 60.57 -11.40
C ARG A 7 -0.75 59.22 -12.12
N ILE A 8 -0.63 59.21 -13.44
CA ILE A 8 -0.70 57.97 -14.25
C ILE A 8 0.49 57.05 -13.92
N GLY A 9 1.70 57.60 -13.79
CA GLY A 9 2.88 56.84 -13.40
C GLY A 9 2.77 56.23 -12.00
N ILE A 10 2.23 56.96 -11.02
CA ILE A 10 2.01 56.46 -9.66
C ILE A 10 0.95 55.36 -9.65
N LEU A 11 -0.17 55.54 -10.35
CA LEU A 11 -1.22 54.53 -10.46
C LEU A 11 -0.71 53.23 -11.10
N PHE A 12 0.08 53.35 -12.17
CA PHE A 12 0.69 52.19 -12.82
C PHE A 12 1.66 51.45 -11.88
N ALA A 13 2.51 52.17 -11.16
CA ALA A 13 3.43 51.58 -10.19
C ALA A 13 2.68 50.86 -9.06
N MET A 14 1.59 51.44 -8.54
CA MET A 14 0.78 50.79 -7.50
C MET A 14 0.08 49.52 -8.00
N VAL A 15 -0.43 49.51 -9.23
CA VAL A 15 -1.03 48.31 -9.85
C VAL A 15 0.02 47.23 -10.05
N VAL A 16 1.23 47.57 -10.53
CA VAL A 16 2.33 46.61 -10.68
C VAL A 16 2.72 45.99 -9.33
N VAL A 17 2.83 46.80 -8.28
CA VAL A 17 3.13 46.30 -6.92
C VAL A 17 2.03 45.38 -6.41
N LEU A 18 0.75 45.74 -6.59
CA LEU A 18 -0.39 44.91 -6.20
C LEU A 18 -0.40 43.56 -6.92
N VAL A 19 -0.12 43.55 -8.22
CA VAL A 19 -0.04 42.31 -9.01
C VAL A 19 1.14 41.45 -8.57
N LEU A 20 2.32 42.04 -8.32
CA LEU A 20 3.48 41.30 -7.82
C LEU A 20 3.22 40.67 -6.44
N VAL A 21 2.56 41.40 -5.52
CA VAL A 21 2.18 40.86 -4.20
C VAL A 21 1.17 39.71 -4.33
N ALA A 22 0.19 39.82 -5.24
CA ALA A 22 -0.79 38.76 -5.47
C ALA A 22 -0.17 37.49 -6.07
N VAL A 23 0.79 37.63 -6.99
CA VAL A 23 1.51 36.51 -7.61
C VAL A 23 2.43 35.81 -6.59
N VAL A 24 3.17 36.58 -5.78
CA VAL A 24 3.99 36.02 -4.69
C VAL A 24 3.12 35.33 -3.62
N GLY A 25 1.97 35.92 -3.29
CA GLY A 25 1.01 35.32 -2.35
C GLY A 25 0.39 34.01 -2.83
N HIS A 26 0.17 33.83 -4.14
CA HIS A 26 -0.29 32.56 -4.71
C HIS A 26 0.80 31.50 -4.75
N ALA A 27 2.06 31.87 -4.99
CA ALA A 27 3.18 30.94 -4.96
C ALA A 27 3.44 30.39 -3.54
N GLY A 28 3.21 31.20 -2.50
CA GLY A 28 3.42 30.82 -1.10
C GLY A 28 2.36 29.89 -0.49
N ARG A 29 1.27 29.57 -1.19
CA ARG A 29 0.15 28.78 -0.62
C ARG A 29 0.22 27.28 -0.91
N ARG A 30 1.31 26.78 -1.51
CA ARG A 30 1.47 25.34 -1.83
C ARG A 30 2.16 24.49 -0.76
N GLU A 31 2.68 25.08 0.32
CA GLU A 31 3.65 24.39 1.19
C GLU A 31 3.23 24.36 2.67
N PHE A 32 1.99 23.95 2.99
CA PHE A 32 1.61 23.69 4.39
C PHE A 32 0.63 22.55 4.56
N TRP A 33 0.87 21.45 3.85
CA TRP A 33 0.54 20.14 4.39
C TRP A 33 1.87 19.52 4.78
N LEU A 34 2.29 19.81 6.02
CA LEU A 34 3.32 19.01 6.67
C LEU A 34 2.73 17.59 6.74
N THR A 35 3.10 16.75 5.77
CA THR A 35 2.88 15.31 5.90
C THR A 35 3.46 14.92 7.25
N PRO A 36 2.65 14.42 8.19
CA PRO A 36 3.17 14.06 9.51
C PRO A 36 4.36 13.12 9.32
N PRO A 37 5.44 13.26 10.14
CA PRO A 37 6.57 12.36 10.06
C PRO A 37 6.04 10.94 10.18
N LYS A 38 6.31 10.13 9.15
CA LYS A 38 5.90 8.74 9.13
C LYS A 38 6.54 8.06 10.34
N SER A 39 5.74 7.69 11.32
CA SER A 39 6.21 6.86 12.43
C SER A 39 6.85 5.62 11.82
N GLU A 40 8.13 5.40 12.09
CA GLU A 40 8.86 4.22 11.62
C GLU A 40 8.40 2.94 12.36
N THR A 41 7.46 3.06 13.30
CA THR A 41 7.23 2.05 14.35
C THR A 41 5.77 1.79 14.71
N GLU A 42 4.78 2.48 14.13
CA GLU A 42 3.39 2.07 14.38
C GLU A 42 3.01 0.93 13.43
N ASP A 43 3.33 -0.29 13.87
CA ASP A 43 2.65 -1.50 13.42
C ASP A 43 1.18 -1.33 13.79
N TYR A 44 0.39 -0.85 12.83
CA TYR A 44 -1.03 -0.80 13.02
C TYR A 44 -1.55 -2.24 13.01
N MET A 45 -1.79 -2.77 14.21
CA MET A 45 -2.25 -4.14 14.40
C MET A 45 -3.70 -4.29 13.92
N VAL A 46 -3.86 -4.58 12.63
CA VAL A 46 -5.10 -5.20 12.17
C VAL A 46 -5.05 -6.66 12.63
N PRO A 47 -6.04 -7.15 13.39
CA PRO A 47 -6.07 -8.57 13.71
C PRO A 47 -6.07 -9.34 12.38
N PRO A 48 -5.21 -10.36 12.21
CA PRO A 48 -5.24 -11.18 11.02
C PRO A 48 -6.66 -11.74 10.84
N PRO A 49 -7.15 -11.89 9.59
CA PRO A 49 -8.43 -12.54 9.37
C PRO A 49 -8.42 -13.88 10.13
N PRO A 50 -9.47 -14.16 10.93
CA PRO A 50 -9.44 -15.30 11.81
C PRO A 50 -9.32 -16.56 10.94
N PHE A 51 -8.28 -17.34 11.21
CA PHE A 51 -8.22 -18.69 10.70
C PHE A 51 -9.38 -19.51 11.26
N THR A 52 -9.86 -20.48 10.49
CA THR A 52 -10.76 -21.52 11.01
C THR A 52 -10.14 -22.14 12.26
N GLU A 53 -10.96 -22.40 13.28
CA GLU A 53 -10.47 -22.97 14.53
C GLU A 53 -9.70 -24.29 14.27
N GLY A 54 -8.49 -24.40 14.83
CA GLY A 54 -7.64 -25.59 14.70
C GLY A 54 -6.90 -25.76 13.37
N ILE A 55 -7.03 -24.85 12.39
CA ILE A 55 -6.33 -25.00 11.09
C ILE A 55 -4.86 -24.56 11.13
N PHE A 56 -4.47 -23.83 12.18
CA PHE A 56 -3.12 -23.30 12.36
C PHE A 56 -2.49 -23.86 13.64
N PRO A 57 -1.23 -24.33 13.61
CA PRO A 57 -0.28 -24.21 12.49
C PRO A 57 -0.52 -25.22 11.36
N CYS A 58 -0.31 -24.77 10.12
CA CYS A 58 -0.49 -25.57 8.91
C CYS A 58 0.47 -26.77 8.85
N SER A 59 1.61 -26.67 9.54
CA SER A 59 2.57 -27.75 9.69
C SER A 59 2.02 -28.99 10.41
N GLU A 60 0.95 -28.88 11.20
CA GLU A 60 0.31 -30.06 11.81
C GLU A 60 -0.13 -31.09 10.77
N CYS A 61 -0.58 -30.63 9.60
CA CYS A 61 -0.90 -31.50 8.48
C CYS A 61 0.27 -31.62 7.49
N HIS A 62 1.05 -30.56 7.27
CA HIS A 62 2.02 -30.49 6.16
C HIS A 62 3.45 -30.93 6.47
N ALA A 63 3.84 -31.10 7.74
CA ALA A 63 5.25 -31.37 8.10
C ALA A 63 5.83 -32.65 7.48
N GLU A 64 4.99 -33.67 7.28
CA GLU A 64 5.42 -34.99 6.78
C GLU A 64 5.01 -35.24 5.31
N MET A 65 4.38 -34.25 4.67
CA MET A 65 3.92 -34.37 3.29
C MET A 65 4.97 -33.88 2.30
N ALA A 66 5.20 -34.65 1.23
CA ALA A 66 6.05 -34.19 0.13
C ALA A 66 5.38 -33.01 -0.62
N PRO A 67 6.02 -31.83 -0.70
CA PRO A 67 5.41 -30.69 -1.38
C PRO A 67 5.24 -30.93 -2.88
N ASN A 68 4.02 -30.74 -3.39
CA ASN A 68 3.73 -30.79 -4.82
C ASN A 68 3.58 -29.38 -5.43
N PRO A 69 4.59 -28.88 -6.18
CA PRO A 69 4.55 -27.54 -6.76
C PRO A 69 3.68 -27.41 -8.01
N LYS A 70 3.17 -28.51 -8.56
CA LYS A 70 2.37 -28.49 -9.79
C LYS A 70 0.96 -27.99 -9.48
N ARG A 71 0.49 -27.00 -10.23
CA ARG A 71 -0.92 -26.57 -10.23
C ARG A 71 -1.81 -27.74 -10.63
N ARG A 72 -2.93 -27.91 -9.92
CA ARG A 72 -3.90 -29.01 -10.08
C ARG A 72 -5.22 -28.63 -9.40
N VAL A 73 -6.28 -29.38 -9.64
CA VAL A 73 -7.46 -29.34 -8.77
C VAL A 73 -7.12 -30.07 -7.47
N LEU A 74 -7.51 -29.52 -6.33
CA LEU A 74 -7.36 -30.18 -5.03
C LEU A 74 -8.60 -31.06 -4.79
N GLU A 75 -8.39 -32.27 -4.25
CA GLU A 75 -9.46 -33.28 -4.12
C GLU A 75 -9.80 -33.59 -2.65
N ASP A 76 -8.88 -33.37 -1.71
CA ASP A 76 -9.06 -33.69 -0.29
C ASP A 76 -9.33 -32.43 0.55
N GLU A 77 -8.29 -31.63 0.78
CA GLU A 77 -8.31 -30.43 1.62
C GLU A 77 -8.28 -29.14 0.78
N HIS A 78 -8.78 -28.04 1.35
CA HIS A 78 -8.84 -26.71 0.71
C HIS A 78 -9.64 -26.66 -0.59
N THR A 79 -10.60 -27.58 -0.75
CA THR A 79 -11.41 -27.73 -1.97
C THR A 79 -12.44 -26.60 -2.15
N ASP A 80 -12.72 -25.86 -1.09
CA ASP A 80 -13.60 -24.70 -1.03
C ASP A 80 -12.89 -23.36 -1.32
N ILE A 81 -11.56 -23.38 -1.49
CA ILE A 81 -10.76 -22.18 -1.75
C ILE A 81 -10.55 -21.99 -3.25
N GLU A 82 -11.17 -20.95 -3.80
CA GLU A 82 -11.01 -20.55 -5.20
C GLU A 82 -10.42 -19.14 -5.29
N LEU A 83 -9.47 -18.92 -6.19
CA LEU A 83 -8.87 -17.60 -6.45
C LEU A 83 -9.75 -16.71 -7.35
N LYS A 84 -11.07 -16.83 -7.23
CA LYS A 84 -12.04 -16.06 -8.02
C LYS A 84 -11.77 -14.57 -7.84
N ASN A 85 -11.72 -13.85 -8.96
CA ASN A 85 -11.40 -12.42 -9.00
C ASN A 85 -9.99 -12.04 -8.52
N HIS A 86 -9.10 -13.01 -8.30
CA HIS A 86 -7.71 -12.76 -7.90
C HIS A 86 -6.74 -13.55 -8.78
N ALA A 87 -6.67 -13.14 -10.05
CA ALA A 87 -5.76 -13.70 -11.06
C ALA A 87 -5.84 -15.24 -11.13
N GLU A 88 -7.07 -15.75 -11.24
CA GLU A 88 -7.42 -17.18 -11.16
C GLU A 88 -6.59 -18.08 -12.10
N HIS A 89 -6.25 -17.58 -13.29
CA HIS A 89 -5.50 -18.34 -14.28
C HIS A 89 -3.99 -18.10 -14.20
N GLU A 90 -3.54 -17.06 -13.52
CA GLU A 90 -2.12 -16.67 -13.44
C GLU A 90 -1.50 -17.03 -12.09
N ARG A 91 -2.29 -17.12 -11.02
CA ARG A 91 -1.81 -17.36 -9.64
C ARG A 91 -2.21 -18.72 -9.08
N TRP A 92 -1.33 -19.26 -8.24
CA TRP A 92 -1.51 -20.53 -7.55
C TRP A 92 -1.12 -20.38 -6.07
N CYS A 93 -1.53 -21.33 -5.23
CA CYS A 93 -1.35 -21.28 -3.77
C CYS A 93 0.11 -20.97 -3.36
N LEU A 94 1.08 -21.56 -4.07
CA LEU A 94 2.51 -21.43 -3.78
C LEU A 94 3.18 -20.15 -4.33
N ASP A 95 2.41 -19.27 -4.99
CA ASP A 95 2.87 -17.92 -5.32
C ASP A 95 2.86 -17.00 -4.08
N CYS A 96 2.08 -17.38 -3.07
CA CYS A 96 1.90 -16.65 -1.82
C CYS A 96 2.42 -17.44 -0.61
N HIS A 97 2.22 -18.75 -0.58
CA HIS A 97 2.67 -19.62 0.50
C HIS A 97 4.05 -20.20 0.23
N ASP A 98 4.89 -20.30 1.26
CA ASP A 98 6.17 -20.98 1.12
C ASP A 98 5.98 -22.48 0.85
N ARG A 99 6.81 -23.05 -0.04
CA ARG A 99 6.72 -24.45 -0.48
C ARG A 99 7.27 -25.46 0.53
N GLU A 100 8.15 -25.07 1.43
CA GLU A 100 8.73 -26.01 2.40
C GLU A 100 8.11 -25.85 3.79
N ASN A 101 7.54 -24.68 4.10
CA ASN A 101 6.90 -24.39 5.37
C ASN A 101 5.59 -23.61 5.17
N ARG A 102 4.43 -24.28 5.32
CA ARG A 102 3.12 -23.64 5.14
C ARG A 102 2.73 -22.65 6.24
N ASP A 103 3.47 -22.60 7.35
CA ASP A 103 3.27 -21.59 8.39
C ASP A 103 3.83 -20.22 7.98
N LYS A 104 4.49 -20.12 6.81
CA LYS A 104 5.06 -18.89 6.27
C LYS A 104 4.48 -18.53 4.91
N LEU A 105 4.46 -17.22 4.64
CA LEU A 105 4.24 -16.67 3.31
C LEU A 105 5.58 -16.46 2.61
N ARG A 106 5.54 -16.30 1.28
CA ARG A 106 6.71 -16.09 0.42
C ARG A 106 6.46 -14.91 -0.51
N LEU A 107 7.38 -13.95 -0.51
CA LEU A 107 7.41 -12.84 -1.45
C LEU A 107 7.86 -13.30 -2.84
N VAL A 108 7.64 -12.46 -3.87
CA VAL A 108 8.10 -12.73 -5.24
C VAL A 108 9.62 -12.84 -5.31
N SER A 109 10.33 -12.11 -4.44
CA SER A 109 11.79 -12.22 -4.26
C SER A 109 12.24 -13.59 -3.73
N GLY A 110 11.32 -14.37 -3.16
CA GLY A 110 11.59 -15.61 -2.46
C GLY A 110 11.84 -15.45 -0.96
N GLU A 111 11.85 -14.21 -0.44
CA GLU A 111 11.89 -13.95 1.01
C GLU A 111 10.67 -14.57 1.70
N ARG A 112 10.89 -15.16 2.88
CA ARG A 112 9.83 -15.71 3.72
C ARG A 112 9.42 -14.69 4.76
N ILE A 113 8.12 -14.55 4.98
CA ILE A 113 7.56 -13.62 5.96
C ILE A 113 6.47 -14.30 6.79
N GLU A 114 6.14 -13.71 7.93
CA GLU A 114 5.04 -14.15 8.78
C GLU A 114 3.68 -13.80 8.18
N PHE A 115 2.61 -14.50 8.58
CA PHE A 115 1.24 -14.12 8.21
C PHE A 115 0.84 -12.72 8.73
N THR A 116 1.41 -12.30 9.87
CA THR A 116 1.25 -10.94 10.41
C THR A 116 1.82 -9.88 9.47
N GLU A 117 2.69 -10.27 8.54
CA GLU A 117 3.28 -9.39 7.54
C GLU A 117 2.63 -9.51 6.16
N SER A 118 1.45 -10.13 6.05
CA SER A 118 0.74 -10.35 4.77
C SER A 118 0.55 -9.07 3.93
N TYR A 119 0.49 -7.89 4.56
CA TYR A 119 0.47 -6.61 3.88
C TYR A 119 1.69 -6.37 2.97
N ARG A 120 2.87 -6.90 3.33
CA ARG A 120 4.08 -6.87 2.50
C ARG A 120 3.91 -7.72 1.24
N LEU A 121 3.27 -8.88 1.37
CA LEU A 121 2.97 -9.78 0.24
C LEU A 121 2.02 -9.11 -0.76
N CYS A 122 0.86 -8.65 -0.28
CA CYS A 122 -0.17 -8.04 -1.11
C CYS A 122 0.30 -6.73 -1.76
N GLY A 123 1.13 -5.96 -1.04
CA GLY A 123 1.69 -4.69 -1.51
C GLY A 123 2.62 -4.80 -2.72
N GLN A 124 3.09 -5.99 -3.07
CA GLN A 124 3.88 -6.21 -4.29
C GLN A 124 3.07 -5.98 -5.58
N CYS A 125 1.75 -6.09 -5.52
CA CYS A 125 0.85 -5.83 -6.65
C CYS A 125 -0.16 -4.71 -6.36
N HIS A 126 -0.57 -4.53 -5.11
CA HIS A 126 -1.55 -3.51 -4.68
C HIS A 126 -0.86 -2.32 -4.01
N GLY A 127 -0.03 -1.60 -4.77
CA GLY A 127 0.83 -0.54 -4.24
C GLY A 127 0.07 0.66 -3.64
N ASP A 128 -1.10 0.99 -4.19
CA ASP A 128 -2.00 2.01 -3.65
C ASP A 128 -2.55 1.61 -2.29
N LYS A 129 -3.04 0.37 -2.15
CA LYS A 129 -3.52 -0.19 -0.87
C LYS A 129 -2.41 -0.29 0.15
N PHE A 130 -1.22 -0.71 -0.25
CA PHE A 130 -0.07 -0.77 0.65
C PHE A 130 0.43 0.61 1.08
N ARG A 131 0.31 1.65 0.22
CA ARG A 131 0.56 3.03 0.63
C ARG A 131 -0.43 3.46 1.71
N ASP A 132 -1.71 3.20 1.50
CA ASP A 132 -2.78 3.61 2.43
C ASP A 132 -2.65 2.85 3.77
N TRP A 133 -2.38 1.54 3.74
CA TRP A 133 -2.06 0.71 4.90
C TRP A 133 -0.91 1.30 5.73
N ARG A 134 0.19 1.72 5.09
CA ARG A 134 1.34 2.33 5.78
C ARG A 134 1.06 3.68 6.43
N MET A 135 -0.12 4.28 6.17
CA MET A 135 -0.58 5.51 6.80
C MET A 135 -1.73 5.26 7.78
N GLY A 136 -1.98 4.01 8.15
CA GLY A 136 -3.01 3.64 9.10
C GLY A 136 -4.41 3.52 8.50
N ILE A 137 -4.55 3.63 7.17
CA ILE A 137 -5.83 3.50 6.47
C ILE A 137 -6.02 2.02 6.12
N HIS A 138 -6.52 1.27 7.10
CA HIS A 138 -6.94 -0.12 6.91
C HIS A 138 -8.36 -0.09 6.34
N GLY A 139 -8.54 -0.77 5.20
CA GLY A 139 -9.82 -0.82 4.47
C GLY A 139 -10.90 -1.61 5.19
#